data_AF-A0A450W5K2-F1
#
_entry.id   AF-A0A450W5K2-F1
#
_cell.length_a   1.000
_cell.length_b   1.000
_cell.length_c   1.000
_cell.angle_alpha   90.00
_cell.angle_beta   90.00
_cell.angle_gamma   90.00
#
_symmetry.space_group_name_H-M   'P 1'
#
loop_
_entity.id
_entity.type
_entity.pdbx_description
1 polymer ?
#
loop_
_entity_poly.entity_id
_entity_poly.type
_entity_poly.pdbx_seq_one_letter_code
_entity_poly.pdbx_strand_id
1 'polypeptide(L)'
;MSDQRPLDDVSKSTPDPQELHPIPIEAARQQARALDSAIARIDSSFSDIMRSLYQHERNLTGAHERAFETLRAESEQIRALLEPARDKLSELFRLLGMKYTDHSGMNYMDRANAMAAQRRYQNELAYPPRPQRKTKKKRTPKTAPAKTDKED
;
A
#
# COMPACT_ATOMS: atom_id res chain seq x y z
N MET A 1 -74.80 -10.74 6.35
CA MET A 1 -75.73 -9.59 6.41
C MET A 1 -75.46 -8.84 7.70
N SER A 2 -75.38 -7.52 7.57
CA SER A 2 -75.51 -6.45 8.58
C SER A 2 -74.45 -6.27 9.67
N ASP A 3 -73.89 -5.05 9.60
CA ASP A 3 -73.04 -4.34 10.54
C ASP A 3 -73.59 -4.25 11.98
N GLN A 4 -72.67 -4.21 12.93
CA GLN A 4 -72.71 -3.23 14.04
C GLN A 4 -71.30 -3.12 14.68
N ARG A 5 -70.60 -2.02 14.40
CA ARG A 5 -69.80 -1.31 15.42
C ARG A 5 -70.69 -0.19 15.97
N PRO A 6 -70.51 0.21 17.25
CA PRO A 6 -69.62 1.35 17.48
C PRO A 6 -68.77 1.26 18.78
N LEU A 7 -67.68 2.05 18.77
CA LEU A 7 -67.05 2.84 19.85
C LEU A 7 -66.89 2.19 21.24
N ASP A 8 -65.84 2.39 22.01
CA ASP A 8 -64.55 3.09 21.94
C ASP A 8 -63.95 2.68 23.29
N ASP A 9 -62.87 1.90 23.33
CA ASP A 9 -62.00 1.90 24.51
C ASP A 9 -60.60 1.42 24.16
N VAL A 10 -60.06 1.97 23.07
CA VAL A 10 -58.60 2.08 23.01
C VAL A 10 -58.29 3.27 23.90
N SER A 11 -58.08 2.99 25.18
CA SER A 11 -57.44 3.92 26.09
C SER A 11 -56.06 4.23 25.51
N LYS A 12 -56.04 5.23 24.61
CA LYS A 12 -54.86 5.99 24.25
C LYS A 12 -54.48 6.76 25.51
N SER A 13 -53.87 6.06 26.46
CA SER A 13 -52.98 6.69 27.40
C SER A 13 -51.80 7.16 26.55
N THR A 14 -51.98 8.32 25.92
CA THR A 14 -50.87 9.22 25.68
C THR A 14 -50.22 9.36 27.05
N PRO A 15 -48.97 8.93 27.25
CA PRO A 15 -48.29 9.21 28.49
C PRO A 15 -48.41 10.71 28.71
N ASP A 16 -49.03 11.09 29.82
CA ASP A 16 -49.09 12.47 30.26
C ASP A 16 -47.66 13.01 30.13
N PRO A 17 -47.41 14.13 29.41
CA PRO A 17 -46.08 14.69 29.33
C PRO A 17 -45.66 14.96 30.77
N GLN A 18 -44.77 14.10 31.28
CA GLN A 18 -44.24 14.14 32.63
C GLN A 18 -44.14 15.59 33.08
N GLU A 19 -44.84 15.94 34.15
CA GLU A 19 -44.72 17.22 34.82
C GLU A 19 -43.23 17.60 34.82
N LEU A 20 -42.89 18.63 34.06
CA LEU A 20 -41.58 19.27 34.15
C LEU A 20 -41.52 19.88 35.54
N HIS A 21 -41.14 19.08 36.53
CA HIS A 21 -40.94 19.55 37.88
C HIS A 21 -39.90 20.67 37.80
N PRO A 22 -40.27 21.91 38.16
CA PRO A 22 -39.35 23.03 38.05
C PRO A 22 -38.12 22.74 38.88
N ILE A 23 -36.95 22.64 38.24
CA ILE A 23 -35.69 22.53 38.96
C ILE A 23 -35.51 23.85 39.72
N PRO A 24 -35.27 23.83 41.04
CA PRO A 24 -34.96 25.04 41.79
C PRO A 24 -33.81 25.79 41.13
N ILE A 25 -33.94 27.12 41.00
CA ILE A 25 -32.98 27.97 40.28
C ILE A 25 -31.55 27.78 40.83
N GLU A 26 -31.41 27.54 42.13
CA GLU A 26 -30.14 27.26 42.81
C GLU A 26 -29.51 25.94 42.34
N ALA A 27 -30.30 24.88 42.16
CA ALA A 27 -29.84 23.59 41.67
C ALA A 27 -29.39 23.69 40.20
N ALA A 28 -30.15 24.42 39.38
CA ALA A 28 -29.78 24.69 37.99
C ALA A 28 -28.46 25.48 37.89
N ARG A 29 -28.25 26.47 38.77
CA ARG A 29 -26.98 27.23 38.86
C ARG A 29 -25.79 26.36 39.27
N GLN A 30 -25.98 25.43 40.20
CA GLN A 30 -24.93 24.49 40.61
C GLN A 30 -24.56 23.54 39.47
N GLN A 31 -25.55 23.02 38.74
CA GLN A 31 -25.31 22.19 37.56
C GLN A 31 -24.57 22.96 36.46
N ALA A 32 -24.95 24.21 36.19
CA ALA A 32 -24.25 25.06 35.22
C ALA A 32 -22.77 25.25 35.59
N ARG A 33 -22.46 25.58 36.85
CA ARG A 33 -21.05 25.73 37.30
C ARG A 33 -20.27 24.42 37.22
N ALA A 34 -20.90 23.28 37.51
CA ALA A 34 -20.28 21.97 37.40
C ALA A 34 -19.96 21.63 35.93
N LEU A 35 -20.87 21.97 35.01
CA LEU A 35 -20.67 21.84 33.56
C LEU A 35 -19.55 22.75 33.07
N ASP A 36 -19.54 24.03 33.44
CA ASP A 36 -18.46 24.97 33.08
C ASP A 36 -17.10 24.46 33.56
N SER A 37 -17.03 23.92 34.78
CA SER A 37 -15.81 23.33 35.34
C SER A 37 -15.40 22.03 34.65
N ALA A 38 -16.36 21.26 34.12
CA ALA A 38 -16.08 20.07 33.32
C ALA A 38 -15.53 20.45 31.94
N ILE A 39 -16.15 21.44 31.28
CA ILE A 39 -15.72 21.98 29.99
C ILE A 39 -14.29 22.51 30.09
N ALA A 40 -13.99 23.34 31.10
CA ALA A 40 -12.64 23.86 31.31
C ALA A 40 -11.58 22.76 31.51
N ARG A 41 -11.93 21.67 32.20
CA ARG A 41 -11.03 20.51 32.36
C ARG A 41 -10.83 19.77 31.04
N ILE A 42 -11.89 19.58 30.26
CA ILE A 42 -11.81 18.98 28.93
C ILE A 42 -10.91 19.82 28.03
N ASP A 43 -11.11 21.14 27.96
CA ASP A 43 -10.31 22.04 27.12
C ASP A 43 -8.82 22.04 27.52
N SER A 44 -8.54 22.04 28.83
CA SER A 44 -7.17 21.91 29.34
C SER A 44 -6.54 20.59 28.91
N SER A 45 -7.23 19.47 29.11
CA SER A 45 -6.72 18.14 28.73
C SER A 45 -6.52 18.01 27.23
N PHE A 46 -7.42 18.56 26.42
CA PHE A 46 -7.29 18.59 24.96
C PHE A 46 -6.06 19.40 24.55
N SER A 47 -5.84 20.58 25.16
CA SER A 47 -4.67 21.41 24.90
C SER A 47 -3.36 20.70 25.24
N ASP A 48 -3.33 19.98 26.37
CA ASP A 48 -2.16 19.18 26.78
C ASP A 48 -1.89 18.02 25.81
N ILE A 49 -2.93 17.31 25.36
CA ILE A 49 -2.83 16.25 24.36
C ILE A 49 -2.30 16.82 23.04
N MET A 50 -2.85 17.93 22.55
CA MET A 50 -2.40 18.56 21.31
C MET A 50 -0.94 18.99 21.40
N ARG A 51 -0.52 19.61 22.52
CA ARG A 51 0.88 19.98 22.74
C ARG A 51 1.80 18.75 22.73
N SER A 52 1.40 17.68 23.41
CA SER A 52 2.16 16.42 23.42
C SER A 52 2.28 15.81 22.03
N LEU A 53 1.21 15.84 21.24
CA LEU A 53 1.20 15.31 19.88
C LEU A 53 2.15 16.09 18.97
N TYR A 54 2.09 17.43 18.98
CA TYR A 54 3.02 18.25 18.20
C TYR A 54 4.49 18.04 18.61
N GLN A 55 4.76 17.91 19.90
CA GLN A 55 6.12 17.68 20.37
C GLN A 55 6.61 16.28 19.97
N HIS A 56 5.75 15.27 19.99
CA HIS A 56 6.07 13.94 19.50
C HIS A 56 6.38 13.93 18.01
N GLU A 57 5.55 14.57 17.18
CA GLU A 57 5.80 14.70 15.74
C GLU A 57 7.13 15.38 15.45
N ARG A 58 7.43 16.50 16.14
CA ARG A 58 8.71 17.20 15.99
C ARG A 58 9.90 16.32 16.36
N ASN A 59 9.77 15.55 17.44
CA ASN A 59 10.82 14.61 17.87
C ASN A 59 11.01 13.49 16.85
N LEU A 60 9.92 12.98 16.26
CA LEU A 60 9.95 11.95 15.23
C LEU A 60 10.62 12.47 13.95
N THR A 61 10.28 13.67 13.50
CA THR A 61 10.96 14.33 12.37
C THR A 61 12.45 14.46 12.63
N GLY A 62 12.85 14.99 13.80
CA GLY A 62 14.27 15.12 14.17
C GLY A 62 14.99 13.78 14.36
N ALA A 63 14.28 12.70 14.69
CA ALA A 63 14.85 11.35 14.71
C ALA A 63 15.07 10.81 13.29
N HIS A 64 14.10 11.02 12.38
CA HIS A 64 14.24 10.64 10.98
C HIS A 64 15.37 11.39 10.28
N GLU A 65 15.50 12.71 10.49
CA GLU A 65 16.59 13.51 9.94
C GLU A 65 17.96 12.95 10.33
N ARG A 66 18.18 12.69 11.64
CA ARG A 66 19.42 12.08 12.14
C ARG A 66 19.68 10.69 11.55
N ALA A 67 18.64 9.88 11.41
CA ALA A 67 18.76 8.55 10.79
C ALA A 67 19.18 8.66 9.31
N PHE A 68 18.60 9.60 8.55
CA PHE A 68 18.98 9.83 7.16
C PHE A 68 20.39 10.41 7.01
N GLU A 69 20.82 11.29 7.92
CA GLU A 69 22.20 11.78 7.95
C GLU A 69 23.19 10.64 8.23
N THR A 70 22.87 9.76 9.17
CA THR A 70 23.70 8.58 9.47
C THR A 70 23.78 7.65 8.25
N LEU A 71 22.64 7.32 7.63
CA LEU A 71 22.60 6.53 6.40
C LEU A 71 23.39 7.17 5.26
N ARG A 72 23.32 8.50 5.11
CA ARG A 72 24.11 9.23 4.11
C ARG A 72 25.61 9.09 4.40
N ALA A 73 26.04 9.29 5.63
CA ALA A 73 27.44 9.17 6.02
C ALA A 73 27.98 7.74 5.82
N GLU A 74 27.22 6.71 6.22
CA GLU A 74 27.58 5.31 5.98
C GLU A 74 27.63 4.99 4.49
N SER A 75 26.68 5.50 3.70
CA SER A 75 26.68 5.33 2.24
C SER A 75 27.91 5.94 1.59
N GLU A 76 28.34 7.13 2.05
CA GLU A 76 29.56 7.77 1.57
C GLU A 76 30.82 6.98 1.94
N GLN A 77 30.88 6.41 3.14
CA GLN A 77 31.98 5.52 3.54
C GLN A 77 32.04 4.27 2.67
N ILE A 78 30.90 3.62 2.41
CA ILE A 78 30.81 2.48 1.50
C ILE A 78 31.27 2.87 0.10
N ARG A 79 30.85 4.04 -0.41
CA ARG A 79 31.31 4.54 -1.71
C ARG A 79 32.83 4.74 -1.72
N ALA A 80 33.39 5.37 -0.69
CA ALA A 80 34.84 5.59 -0.59
C ALA A 80 35.64 4.28 -0.55
N LEU A 81 35.07 3.20 0.00
CA LEU A 81 35.68 1.86 -0.03
C LEU A 81 35.53 1.16 -1.38
N LEU A 82 34.41 1.36 -2.06
CA LEU A 82 34.11 0.71 -3.34
C LEU A 82 34.79 1.38 -4.53
N GLU A 83 34.98 2.70 -4.52
CA GLU A 83 35.58 3.44 -5.64
C GLU A 83 36.96 2.89 -6.04
N PRO A 84 37.92 2.69 -5.11
CA PRO A 84 39.24 2.15 -5.46
C PRO A 84 39.18 0.71 -5.94
N ALA A 85 38.21 -0.07 -5.46
CA ALA A 85 38.01 -1.45 -5.91
C ALA A 85 37.47 -1.49 -7.35
N ARG A 86 36.59 -0.55 -7.71
CA ARG A 86 36.09 -0.40 -9.09
C ARG A 86 37.19 0.03 -10.04
N ASP A 87 38.05 0.96 -9.64
CA ASP A 87 39.17 1.40 -10.46
C ASP A 87 40.13 0.24 -10.76
N LYS A 88 40.47 -0.56 -9.74
CA LYS A 88 41.30 -1.76 -9.91
C LYS A 88 40.64 -2.80 -10.82
N LEU A 89 39.33 -3.03 -10.68
CA LEU A 89 38.60 -3.95 -11.57
C LEU A 89 38.59 -3.43 -13.01
N SER A 90 38.35 -2.13 -13.22
CA SER A 90 38.40 -1.50 -14.54
C SER A 90 39.77 -1.69 -15.20
N GLU A 91 40.85 -1.50 -14.43
CA GLU A 91 42.21 -1.71 -14.91
C GLU A 91 42.49 -3.16 -15.30
N LEU A 92 42.07 -4.13 -14.47
CA LEU A 92 42.22 -5.56 -14.77
C LEU A 92 41.47 -5.96 -16.05
N PHE A 93 40.23 -5.49 -16.22
CA PHE A 93 39.45 -5.75 -17.42
C PHE A 93 40.14 -5.16 -18.66
N ARG A 94 40.67 -3.93 -18.56
CA ARG A 94 41.44 -3.30 -19.64
C ARG A 94 42.67 -4.13 -20.03
N LEU A 95 43.44 -4.65 -19.06
CA LEU A 95 44.60 -5.50 -19.31
C LEU A 95 44.23 -6.82 -20.00
N LEU A 96 43.05 -7.37 -19.68
CA LEU A 96 42.53 -8.59 -20.31
C LEU A 96 41.85 -8.32 -21.67
N GLY A 97 41.86 -7.08 -22.16
CA GLY A 97 41.17 -6.70 -23.41
C GLY A 97 39.64 -6.77 -23.32
N MET A 98 39.09 -6.77 -22.10
CA MET A 98 37.66 -6.85 -21.82
C MET A 98 37.09 -5.47 -21.46
N LYS A 99 35.79 -5.27 -21.72
CA LYS A 99 35.07 -4.06 -21.29
C LYS A 99 34.52 -4.23 -19.87
N TYR A 100 34.95 -3.38 -18.95
CA TYR A 100 34.29 -3.24 -17.65
C TYR A 100 33.00 -2.44 -17.83
N THR A 101 31.89 -2.95 -17.28
CA THR A 101 30.61 -2.23 -17.29
C THR A 101 30.26 -1.87 -15.85
N ASP A 102 30.39 -0.59 -15.52
CA ASP A 102 29.97 -0.11 -14.21
C ASP A 102 28.45 0.10 -14.20
N HIS A 103 27.77 -0.56 -13.25
CA HIS A 103 26.34 -0.44 -13.04
C HIS A 103 25.99 0.46 -11.86
N SER A 104 26.99 1.08 -11.21
CA SER A 104 26.83 1.85 -9.98
C SER A 104 25.88 3.03 -10.13
N GLY A 105 25.94 3.75 -11.25
CA GLY A 105 25.08 4.90 -11.55
C GLY A 105 23.72 4.57 -12.16
N MET A 106 23.40 3.28 -12.35
CA MET A 106 22.10 2.86 -12.90
C MET A 106 21.07 2.70 -11.78
N ASN A 107 19.83 3.08 -12.05
CA ASN A 107 18.72 2.71 -11.16
C ASN A 107 18.54 1.18 -11.16
N TYR A 108 17.77 0.67 -10.18
CA TYR A 108 17.61 -0.77 -9.96
C TYR A 108 17.07 -1.52 -11.18
N MET A 109 16.07 -0.95 -11.88
CA MET A 109 15.44 -1.59 -13.03
C MET A 109 16.38 -1.62 -14.23
N ASP A 110 17.08 -0.52 -14.50
CA ASP A 110 18.05 -0.43 -15.60
C ASP A 110 19.23 -1.37 -15.37
N ARG A 111 19.71 -1.46 -14.12
CA ARG A 111 20.74 -2.43 -13.75
C ARG A 111 20.28 -3.87 -14.00
N ALA A 112 19.07 -4.22 -13.56
CA ALA A 112 18.53 -5.56 -13.77
C ALA A 112 18.38 -5.89 -15.26
N ASN A 113 17.89 -4.94 -16.05
CA ASN A 113 17.76 -5.08 -17.51
C ASN A 113 19.12 -5.24 -18.20
N ALA A 114 20.12 -4.44 -17.83
CA ALA A 114 21.48 -4.55 -18.38
C ALA A 114 22.12 -5.91 -18.07
N MET A 115 22.00 -6.38 -16.83
CA MET A 115 22.50 -7.71 -16.43
C MET A 115 21.76 -8.84 -17.14
N ALA A 116 20.44 -8.72 -17.31
CA ALA A 116 19.64 -9.70 -18.05
C ALA A 116 20.05 -9.75 -19.53
N ALA A 117 20.27 -8.60 -20.18
CA ALA A 117 20.73 -8.52 -21.56
C ALA A 117 22.12 -9.15 -21.72
N GLN A 118 23.06 -8.85 -20.81
CA GLN A 118 24.39 -9.46 -20.81
C GLN A 118 24.33 -10.99 -20.66
N ARG A 119 23.50 -11.50 -19.75
CA ARG A 119 23.31 -12.95 -19.57
C ARG A 119 22.70 -13.61 -20.80
N ARG A 120 21.73 -12.97 -21.47
CA ARG A 120 21.14 -13.48 -22.72
C ARG A 120 22.21 -13.60 -23.81
N TYR A 121 23.01 -12.56 -24.00
CA TYR A 121 24.11 -12.58 -24.96
C TYR A 121 25.13 -13.69 -24.66
N GLN A 122 25.53 -13.86 -23.40
CA GLN A 122 26.43 -14.94 -23.00
C GLN A 122 25.82 -16.33 -23.24
N ASN A 123 24.53 -16.50 -22.97
CA ASN A 123 23.82 -17.76 -23.23
C ASN A 123 23.70 -18.06 -24.72
N GLU A 124 23.46 -17.06 -25.57
CA GLU A 124 23.44 -17.22 -27.03
C GLU A 124 24.80 -17.65 -27.59
N LEU A 125 25.89 -17.12 -27.02
CA LEU A 125 27.25 -17.54 -27.36
C LEU A 125 27.57 -18.96 -26.89
N ALA A 126 27.17 -19.32 -25.67
CA ALA A 126 27.43 -20.65 -25.09
C ALA A 126 26.55 -21.74 -25.71
N TYR A 127 25.32 -21.40 -26.11
CA TYR A 127 24.33 -22.30 -26.67
C TYR A 127 23.66 -21.63 -27.89
N PRO A 128 24.24 -21.78 -29.10
CA PRO A 128 23.63 -21.22 -30.30
C PRO A 128 22.22 -21.78 -30.49
N PRO A 129 21.24 -20.95 -30.87
CA PRO A 129 19.86 -21.38 -31.02
C PRO A 129 19.77 -22.53 -32.03
N ARG A 130 19.28 -23.68 -31.58
CA ARG A 130 19.07 -24.83 -32.47
C ARG A 130 18.10 -24.42 -33.58
N PRO A 131 18.35 -24.79 -34.84
CA PRO A 131 17.48 -24.43 -35.95
C PRO A 131 16.04 -24.84 -35.61
N GLN A 132 15.13 -23.86 -35.66
CA GLN A 132 13.71 -24.09 -35.43
C GLN A 132 13.26 -25.18 -36.42
N ARG A 133 12.98 -26.38 -35.89
CA ARG A 133 12.36 -27.44 -36.67
C ARG A 133 11.05 -26.87 -37.18
N LYS A 134 10.96 -26.65 -38.50
CA LYS A 134 9.75 -26.20 -39.18
C LYS A 134 8.57 -27.01 -38.63
N THR A 135 7.67 -26.37 -37.89
CA THR A 135 6.45 -27.00 -37.39
C THR A 135 5.68 -27.50 -38.60
N LYS A 136 5.65 -28.82 -38.80
CA LYS A 136 4.80 -29.44 -39.82
C LYS A 136 3.37 -29.00 -39.54
N LYS A 137 2.75 -28.25 -40.47
CA LYS A 137 1.32 -27.92 -40.45
C LYS A 137 0.56 -29.21 -40.13
N LYS A 138 -0.23 -29.22 -39.05
CA LYS A 138 -1.18 -30.31 -38.79
C LYS A 138 -2.14 -30.37 -39.96
N ARG A 139 -2.12 -31.49 -40.68
CA ARG A 139 -3.07 -31.81 -41.75
C ARG A 139 -4.43 -32.03 -41.09
N THR A 140 -5.42 -31.22 -41.43
CA THR A 140 -6.81 -31.40 -41.02
C THR A 140 -7.34 -32.75 -41.55
N PRO A 141 -7.97 -33.59 -40.72
CA PRO A 141 -8.59 -34.82 -41.20
C PRO A 141 -9.78 -34.50 -42.10
N LYS A 142 -9.82 -35.10 -43.30
CA LYS A 142 -10.99 -35.04 -44.18
C LYS A 142 -12.10 -35.91 -43.57
N THR A 143 -13.21 -35.30 -43.19
CA THR A 143 -14.48 -36.02 -42.98
C THR A 143 -14.96 -36.52 -44.35
N ALA A 144 -15.07 -37.84 -44.51
CA ALA A 144 -15.66 -38.45 -45.70
C ALA A 144 -17.19 -38.45 -45.57
N PRO A 145 -17.95 -38.20 -46.66
CA PRO A 145 -19.41 -38.23 -46.63
C PRO A 145 -19.92 -39.68 -46.53
N ALA A 146 -20.97 -39.86 -45.72
CA ALA A 146 -21.64 -41.12 -45.46
C ALA A 146 -22.11 -41.78 -46.77
N LYS A 147 -21.79 -43.07 -46.93
CA LYS A 147 -22.38 -43.92 -47.95
C LYS A 147 -23.71 -44.47 -47.44
N THR A 148 -24.67 -44.40 -48.36
CA THR A 148 -25.97 -45.07 -48.42
C THR A 148 -25.88 -46.58 -48.21
N ASP A 149 -26.80 -47.13 -47.42
CA ASP A 149 -27.25 -48.51 -47.53
C ASP A 149 -28.70 -48.52 -48.04
N LYS A 150 -28.96 -49.41 -49.02
CA LYS A 150 -30.28 -49.85 -49.51
C LYS A 150 -30.92 -50.80 -48.49
N GLU A 151 -32.18 -51.23 -48.49
CA GLU A 151 -33.20 -51.60 -49.50
C GLU A 151 -34.53 -51.69 -48.69
N ASP A 152 -35.68 -51.18 -49.16
CA ASP A 152 -36.70 -51.89 -49.96
C ASP A 152 -37.55 -50.89 -50.78
#